data_AF-A0A7J8VRI7-F1
#
_entry.id   AF-A0A7J8VRI7-F1
#
_cell.length_a   1.000
_cell.length_b   1.000
_cell.length_c   1.000
_cell.angle_alpha   90.00
_cell.angle_beta   90.00
_cell.angle_gamma   90.00
#
_symmetry.space_group_name_H-M   'P 1'
#
loop_
_entity.id
_entity.type
_entity.pdbx_description
1 polymer ?
#
loop_
_entity_poly.entity_id
_entity_poly.type
_entity_poly.pdbx_seq_one_letter_code
_entity_poly.pdbx_strand_id
1 'polypeptide(L)'
;MICWPYFADQQVNSRVVSAGKKIGLDMKDVCDRKIVEKMVNDVMVDPQEEFAISASEMAKVTNRSVSADGSSYATSTKPGIHALLKSSSVVQEDEQWEWS
;
A
#
# COMPACT_ATOMS: atom_id res chain seq x y z
N MET A 1 4.66 2.17 -13.35
CA MET A 1 3.53 3.07 -13.00
C MET A 1 3.81 4.47 -13.53
N ILE A 2 2.83 5.23 -14.00
CA ILE A 2 3.00 6.66 -14.34
C ILE A 2 2.15 7.44 -13.35
N CYS A 3 2.77 8.27 -12.52
CA CYS A 3 2.08 9.07 -11.51
C CYS A 3 1.80 10.47 -12.04
N TRP A 4 0.57 10.94 -11.85
CA TRP A 4 0.21 12.34 -12.02
C TRP A 4 -0.58 12.77 -10.76
N PRO A 5 0.12 13.21 -9.70
CA PRO A 5 -0.50 13.46 -8.40
C PRO A 5 -1.39 14.71 -8.44
N TYR A 6 -2.53 14.67 -7.74
CA TYR A 6 -3.47 15.79 -7.67
C TYR A 6 -3.54 16.40 -6.26
N PHE A 7 -3.81 15.61 -5.22
CA PHE A 7 -3.95 16.15 -3.86
C PHE A 7 -3.54 15.15 -2.76
N ALA A 8 -3.34 15.68 -1.54
CA ALA A 8 -3.00 14.93 -0.33
C ALA A 8 -1.73 14.07 -0.47
N ASP A 9 -1.82 12.81 -0.08
CA ASP A 9 -0.71 11.87 -0.03
C ASP A 9 -0.20 11.47 -1.42
N GLN A 10 -0.94 11.79 -2.49
CA GLN A 10 -0.54 11.47 -3.86
C GLN A 10 0.84 12.06 -4.23
N GLN A 11 1.19 13.26 -3.73
CA GLN A 11 2.51 13.84 -3.98
C GLN A 11 3.65 13.05 -3.31
N VAL A 12 3.39 12.49 -2.12
CA VAL A 12 4.36 11.64 -1.43
C VAL A 12 4.44 10.29 -2.15
N ASN A 13 3.29 9.73 -2.53
CA ASN A 13 3.22 8.45 -3.22
C ASN A 13 3.91 8.50 -4.59
N SER A 14 3.79 9.59 -5.35
CA SER A 14 4.47 9.72 -6.64
C SER A 14 6.00 9.75 -6.50
N ARG A 15 6.51 10.41 -5.45
CA ARG A 15 7.93 10.38 -5.09
C ARG A 15 8.39 9.01 -4.62
N VAL A 16 7.58 8.31 -3.82
CA VAL A 16 7.88 6.93 -3.41
C VAL A 16 7.97 6.02 -4.62
N VAL A 17 7.07 6.14 -5.58
CA VAL A 17 7.06 5.33 -6.81
C VAL A 17 8.28 5.59 -7.68
N SER A 18 8.64 6.86 -7.87
CA SER A 18 9.69 7.28 -8.80
C SER A 18 11.09 7.23 -8.19
N ALA A 19 11.31 7.91 -7.07
CA ALA A 19 12.62 8.07 -6.46
C ALA A 19 12.94 7.00 -5.41
N GLY A 20 11.93 6.56 -4.66
CA GLY A 20 12.13 5.60 -3.56
C GLY A 20 12.21 4.15 -4.02
N LYS A 21 11.13 3.68 -4.65
CA LYS A 21 10.92 2.29 -5.06
C LYS A 21 11.28 2.04 -6.51
N LYS A 22 11.44 3.10 -7.32
CA LYS A 22 11.80 3.02 -8.74
C LYS A 22 10.97 1.97 -9.49
N ILE A 23 9.65 2.04 -9.33
CA ILE A 23 8.69 1.15 -10.03
C ILE A 23 7.87 1.93 -11.07
N GLY A 24 8.28 3.16 -11.37
CA GLY A 24 7.54 4.04 -12.24
C GLY A 24 8.12 5.44 -12.34
N LEU A 25 7.38 6.29 -13.04
CA LEU A 25 7.73 7.67 -13.34
C LEU A 25 6.77 8.63 -12.65
N ASP A 26 7.27 9.80 -12.29
CA ASP A 26 6.51 10.93 -11.73
C ASP A 26 6.40 12.03 -12.78
N MET A 27 5.16 12.35 -13.18
CA MET A 27 4.88 13.41 -14.14
C MET A 27 4.92 14.74 -13.39
N LYS A 28 6.02 15.47 -13.59
CA LYS A 28 6.26 16.77 -12.95
C LYS A 28 5.35 17.83 -13.55
N ASP A 29 4.10 17.92 -13.06
CA ASP A 29 3.08 18.98 -13.24
C ASP A 29 2.86 19.58 -14.65
N VAL A 30 3.46 19.01 -15.69
CA VAL A 30 3.33 19.44 -17.08
C VAL A 30 2.67 18.32 -17.86
N CYS A 31 1.36 18.43 -18.02
CA CYS A 31 0.55 17.52 -18.83
C CYS A 31 0.60 17.94 -20.31
N ASP A 32 1.82 18.03 -20.87
CA ASP A 32 2.02 18.23 -22.30
C ASP A 32 1.93 16.89 -23.03
N ARG A 33 1.26 16.88 -24.19
CA ARG A 33 1.03 15.66 -24.97
C ARG A 33 2.33 14.90 -25.27
N LYS A 34 3.43 15.59 -25.58
CA LYS A 34 4.70 14.97 -25.90
C LYS A 34 5.36 14.35 -24.67
N ILE A 35 5.18 14.97 -23.50
CA ILE A 35 5.68 14.43 -22.23
C ILE A 35 4.92 13.15 -21.88
N VAL A 36 3.58 13.18 -21.98
CA VAL A 36 2.75 12.00 -21.72
C VAL A 36 3.12 10.86 -22.66
N GLU A 37 3.21 11.14 -23.97
CA GLU A 37 3.57 10.15 -24.99
C GLU A 37 4.94 9.52 -24.69
N LYS A 38 5.95 10.34 -24.36
CA LYS A 38 7.28 9.86 -23.99
C LYS A 38 7.21 8.95 -22.76
N MET A 39 6.56 9.38 -21.68
CA MET A 39 6.48 8.60 -20.43
C MET A 39 5.76 7.26 -20.63
N VAL A 40 4.73 7.23 -21.48
CA VAL A 40 4.06 5.97 -21.85
C VAL A 40 5.01 5.06 -22.62
N ASN A 41 5.75 5.58 -23.60
CA ASN A 41 6.73 4.81 -24.36
C ASN A 41 7.86 4.27 -23.48
N ASP A 42 8.39 5.09 -22.56
CA ASP A 42 9.44 4.73 -21.59
C ASP A 42 9.01 3.61 -20.61
N VAL A 43 7.70 3.35 -20.49
CA VAL A 43 7.14 2.32 -19.61
C VAL A 43 6.62 1.10 -20.38
N MET A 44 6.14 1.28 -21.61
CA MET A 44 5.41 0.23 -22.35
C MET A 44 6.12 -0.28 -23.61
N VAL A 45 6.97 0.55 -24.24
CA VAL A 45 7.62 0.22 -25.52
C VAL A 45 9.09 -0.11 -25.29
N ASP A 46 9.79 0.74 -24.55
CA ASP A 46 11.18 0.52 -24.14
C ASP A 46 11.29 0.63 -22.61
N PRO A 47 10.72 -0.36 -21.88
CA PRO A 47 10.65 -0.30 -20.44
C PRO A 47 12.05 -0.33 -19.83
N GLN A 48 12.33 0.63 -18.95
CA GLN A 48 13.53 0.57 -18.12
C GLN A 48 13.53 -0.71 -17.28
N GLU A 49 14.54 -1.55 -17.47
CA GLU A 49 14.66 -2.85 -16.78
C GLU A 49 14.63 -2.70 -15.25
N GLU A 50 15.15 -1.59 -14.73
CA GLU A 50 15.12 -1.24 -13.30
C GLU A 50 13.70 -1.26 -12.72
N PHE A 51 12.69 -0.84 -13.49
CA PHE A 51 11.30 -0.84 -13.04
C PHE A 51 10.74 -2.27 -12.89
N ALA A 52 11.07 -3.15 -13.83
CA ALA A 52 10.62 -4.54 -13.81
C ALA A 52 11.29 -5.30 -12.66
N ILE A 53 12.59 -5.10 -12.45
CA ILE A 53 13.34 -5.69 -11.32
C ILE A 53 12.76 -5.20 -10.00
N SER A 54 12.64 -3.89 -9.81
CA SER A 54 12.14 -3.30 -8.56
C SER A 54 10.70 -3.72 -8.25
N ALA A 55 9.84 -3.82 -9.28
CA ALA A 55 8.46 -4.30 -9.12
C ALA A 55 8.42 -5.78 -8.72
N SER A 56 9.27 -6.61 -9.31
CA SER A 56 9.39 -8.03 -8.97
C SER A 56 9.86 -8.24 -7.53
N GLU A 57 10.87 -7.47 -7.09
CA GLU A 57 11.35 -7.51 -5.70
C GLU A 57 10.27 -7.05 -4.72
N MET A 58 9.57 -5.97 -5.04
CA MET A 58 8.47 -5.49 -4.23
C MET A 58 7.37 -6.55 -4.11
N ALA A 59 6.98 -7.20 -5.21
CA ALA A 59 6.00 -8.28 -5.19
C ALA A 59 6.45 -9.46 -4.29
N LYS A 60 7.73 -9.85 -4.35
CA LYS A 60 8.29 -10.90 -3.49
C LYS A 60 8.20 -10.53 -2.01
N VAL A 61 8.58 -9.30 -1.65
CA VAL A 61 8.54 -8.83 -0.26
C VAL A 61 7.09 -8.74 0.24
N THR A 62 6.18 -8.21 -0.57
CA THR A 62 4.75 -8.14 -0.24
C THR A 62 4.16 -9.52 0.00
N ASN A 63 4.42 -10.47 -0.91
CA ASN A 63 3.93 -11.85 -0.79
C ASN A 63 4.42 -12.55 0.49
N ARG A 64 5.69 -12.36 0.88
CA ARG A 64 6.23 -12.87 2.15
C ARG A 64 5.66 -12.15 3.37
N SER A 65 5.28 -10.89 3.23
CA SER A 65 4.73 -10.12 4.36
C SER A 65 3.30 -10.54 4.71
N VAL A 66 2.55 -11.04 3.72
CA VAL A 66 1.15 -11.48 3.87
C VAL A 66 0.97 -13.00 4.00
N SER A 67 2.04 -13.80 3.84
CA SER A 67 1.98 -15.24 4.08
C SER A 67 1.66 -15.57 5.54
N ALA A 68 1.31 -16.83 5.84
CA ALA A 68 0.88 -17.25 7.18
C ALA A 68 1.93 -17.02 8.29
N ASP A 69 3.20 -16.95 7.92
CA ASP A 69 4.35 -16.61 8.76
C ASP A 69 4.77 -15.13 8.65
N GLY A 70 4.08 -14.35 7.84
CA GLY A 70 4.38 -12.96 7.52
C GLY A 70 3.99 -11.96 8.61
N SER A 71 4.69 -10.83 8.65
CA SER A 71 4.48 -9.77 9.64
C SER A 71 3.11 -9.10 9.55
N SER A 72 2.61 -8.89 8.33
CA SER A 72 1.28 -8.30 8.12
C SER A 72 0.19 -9.28 8.53
N TYR A 73 0.36 -10.57 8.26
CA TYR A 73 -0.56 -11.62 8.73
C TYR A 73 -0.61 -11.68 10.26
N ALA A 74 0.54 -11.65 10.94
CA ALA A 74 0.60 -11.61 12.39
C ALA A 74 -0.06 -10.35 12.99
N THR A 75 0.09 -9.20 12.33
CA THR A 75 -0.52 -7.93 12.75
C THR A 75 -2.03 -7.92 12.53
N SER A 76 -2.53 -8.48 11.43
CA SER A 76 -3.98 -8.57 11.19
C SER A 76 -4.67 -9.54 12.15
N THR A 77 -3.99 -10.61 12.56
CA THR A 77 -4.59 -11.67 13.37
C THR A 77 -4.54 -11.40 14.88
N LYS A 78 -3.48 -10.79 15.41
CA LYS A 78 -3.26 -10.74 16.87
C LYS A 78 -3.99 -9.62 17.63
N PRO A 79 -3.94 -8.34 17.23
CA PRO A 79 -4.57 -7.24 17.97
C PRO A 79 -6.03 -7.00 17.55
N GLY A 80 -6.36 -7.12 16.26
CA GLY A 80 -7.69 -6.82 15.73
C GLY A 80 -8.75 -7.80 16.21
N ILE A 81 -8.50 -9.10 16.07
CA ILE A 81 -9.42 -10.15 16.56
C ILE A 81 -9.52 -10.09 18.09
N HIS A 82 -8.41 -9.89 18.81
CA HIS A 82 -8.42 -9.78 20.26
C HIS A 82 -9.19 -8.55 20.76
N ALA A 83 -9.08 -7.40 20.09
CA ALA A 83 -9.87 -6.20 20.41
C ALA A 83 -11.37 -6.38 20.07
N LEU A 84 -11.68 -7.03 18.96
CA LEU A 84 -13.05 -7.37 18.57
C LEU A 84 -13.69 -8.38 19.52
N LEU A 85 -12.95 -9.40 19.96
CA LEU A 85 -13.42 -10.37 20.95
C LEU A 85 -13.60 -9.71 22.32
N LYS A 86 -12.64 -8.91 22.80
CA LYS A 86 -12.78 -8.18 24.06
C LYS A 86 -13.96 -7.22 24.07
N SER A 87 -14.20 -6.50 22.99
CA SER A 87 -15.39 -5.63 22.89
C SER A 87 -16.70 -6.41 22.78
N SER A 88 -16.68 -7.64 22.24
CA SER A 88 -17.84 -8.54 22.21
C SER A 88 -18.11 -9.18 23.58
N SER A 89 -17.08 -9.41 24.39
CA SER A 89 -17.21 -9.95 25.76
C SER A 89 -17.61 -8.91 26.82
N VAL A 90 -17.54 -7.61 26.51
CA VAL A 90 -17.89 -6.50 27.43
C VAL A 90 -19.40 -6.21 27.46
N VAL A 91 -20.22 -6.88 26.66
CA VAL A 91 -21.69 -6.68 26.64
C VAL A 91 -22.43 -7.61 27.64
N GLN A 92 -21.73 -8.30 28.55
CA GLN A 92 -22.37 -9.36 29.36
C GLN A 92 -22.15 -9.32 30.88
N GLU A 93 -21.68 -8.21 31.46
CA GLU A 93 -21.48 -8.10 32.91
C GLU A 93 -22.09 -6.83 33.56
N ASP A 94 -23.29 -6.39 33.15
CA ASP A 94 -23.94 -5.22 33.80
C ASP A 94 -25.39 -5.42 34.27
N GLU A 95 -25.96 -6.63 34.34
CA GLU A 95 -27.28 -6.82 34.95
C GLU A 95 -27.41 -8.15 35.72
N GLN A 96 -27.13 -8.16 37.04
CA GLN A 96 -27.69 -9.19 37.95
C GLN A 96 -27.56 -8.79 39.46
N TRP A 97 -28.37 -7.81 39.88
CA TRP A 97 -29.06 -7.70 41.20
C TRP A 97 -28.29 -7.36 42.50
N GLU A 98 -28.35 -6.07 42.88
CA GLU A 98 -28.76 -5.70 44.25
C GLU A 98 -30.15 -6.30 44.52
N TRP A 99 -30.32 -6.97 45.67
CA TRP A 99 -31.55 -7.18 46.47
C TRP A 99 -31.41 -8.49 47.27
N SER A 100 -30.82 -8.41 48.48
CA SER A 100 -31.27 -9.03 49.74
C SER A 100 -30.15 -9.06 50.78
#